data_AF-A0A016TS31-F1
#
_entry.id   AF-A0A016TS31-F1
#
_cell.length_a   1.000
_cell.length_b   1.000
_cell.length_c   1.000
_cell.angle_alpha   90.00
_cell.angle_beta   90.00
_cell.angle_gamma   90.00
#
_symmetry.space_group_name_H-M   'P 1'
#
loop_
_entity.id
_entity.type
_entity.pdbx_description
1 polymer ?
#
loop_
_entity_poly.entity_id
_entity_poly.type
_entity_poly.pdbx_seq_one_letter_code
_entity_poly.pdbx_strand_id
1 'polypeptide(L)'
;MRNRFADPSAVRLSQTTLEDTDEYVYLGRLINMTNDLKPEIIRRKRAAWAAYNTIKPAVSEIKNQKLRAELFNSTVIPALCYGSETWTLTKAMEAQLKTTQASIERHMVGYTLRRQRCEGLHNSDIRSPSKVTDALEYANHSKHRWAGHVMRRNDGRWSKAVIEWYPRQKKRPLRRPPTRWSDSLSIRYNIVDDRMRCLVHWSTRAQTRHDWKGCYDPQQSNR
;
A
#
# COMPACT_ATOMS: atom_id res chain seq x y z
N MET A 1 13.46 -14.56 -12.47
CA MET A 1 14.00 -13.86 -11.28
C MET A 1 14.87 -14.76 -10.44
N ARG A 2 16.11 -14.32 -10.23
CA ARG A 2 17.14 -15.08 -9.52
C ARG A 2 17.55 -14.34 -8.25
N ASN A 3 17.54 -15.01 -7.11
CA ASN A 3 18.04 -14.41 -5.87
C ASN A 3 19.58 -14.51 -5.83
N ARG A 4 20.23 -13.64 -5.05
CA ARG A 4 21.71 -13.57 -4.97
C ARG A 4 22.39 -14.84 -4.39
N PHE A 5 21.61 -15.76 -3.82
CA PHE A 5 22.08 -16.99 -3.19
C PHE A 5 21.79 -18.22 -4.07
N ALA A 6 21.12 -18.05 -5.20
CA ALA A 6 20.80 -19.11 -6.13
C ALA A 6 22.00 -19.39 -7.04
N ASP A 7 22.19 -20.65 -7.38
CA ASP A 7 23.18 -21.09 -8.36
C ASP A 7 22.98 -20.34 -9.70
N PRO A 8 24.03 -19.91 -10.43
CA PRO A 8 23.94 -19.24 -11.73
C PRO A 8 23.51 -20.14 -12.92
N SER A 9 23.34 -21.44 -12.71
CA SER A 9 22.90 -22.41 -13.73
C SER A 9 21.51 -22.11 -14.30
N ALA A 10 21.30 -22.42 -15.57
CA ALA A 10 20.03 -22.21 -16.25
C ALA A 10 18.92 -23.07 -15.64
N VAL A 11 17.80 -22.45 -15.25
CA VAL A 11 16.63 -23.20 -14.77
C VAL A 11 15.86 -23.72 -15.97
N ARG A 12 15.77 -25.05 -16.10
CA ARG A 12 15.01 -25.70 -17.16
C ARG A 12 13.70 -26.23 -16.60
N LEU A 13 12.60 -25.89 -17.27
CA LEU A 13 11.30 -26.51 -17.05
C LEU A 13 10.98 -27.38 -18.27
N SER A 14 11.03 -28.69 -18.09
CA SER A 14 10.98 -29.67 -19.18
C SER A 14 12.11 -29.43 -20.19
N GLN A 15 11.78 -29.04 -21.44
CA GLN A 15 12.76 -28.75 -22.49
C GLN A 15 13.01 -27.24 -22.68
N THR A 16 12.32 -26.39 -21.91
CA THR A 16 12.40 -24.93 -22.06
C THR A 16 13.28 -24.34 -20.97
N THR A 17 14.25 -23.52 -21.37
CA THR A 17 15.02 -22.70 -20.42
C THR A 17 14.18 -21.49 -20.03
N LEU A 18 13.96 -21.30 -18.74
CA LEU A 18 13.21 -20.15 -18.23
C LEU A 18 14.06 -18.88 -18.35
N GLU A 19 13.40 -17.78 -18.70
CA GLU A 19 14.04 -16.46 -18.78
C GLU A 19 14.38 -15.93 -17.38
N ASP A 20 15.61 -15.44 -17.23
CA ASP A 20 16.02 -14.69 -16.05
C ASP A 20 15.61 -13.23 -16.18
N THR A 21 14.51 -12.86 -15.52
CA THR A 21 14.06 -11.46 -15.40
C THR A 21 14.40 -10.87 -14.03
N ASP A 22 14.63 -9.56 -13.95
CA ASP A 22 14.81 -8.83 -12.68
C ASP A 22 13.48 -8.52 -11.96
N GLU A 23 12.43 -8.29 -12.76
CA GLU A 23 11.08 -7.97 -12.32
C GLU A 23 10.09 -8.98 -12.91
N TYR A 24 9.04 -9.29 -12.18
CA TYR A 24 7.98 -10.19 -12.65
C TYR A 24 6.63 -9.81 -12.03
N VAL A 25 5.55 -9.93 -12.80
CA VAL A 25 4.19 -9.70 -12.29
C VAL A 25 3.58 -11.03 -11.89
N TYR A 26 3.39 -11.24 -10.59
CA TYR A 26 2.75 -12.43 -10.04
C TYR A 26 1.45 -12.05 -9.34
N LEU A 27 0.34 -12.72 -9.71
CA LEU A 27 -1.01 -12.44 -9.19
C LEU A 27 -1.32 -10.94 -9.20
N GLY A 28 -0.95 -10.28 -10.29
CA GLY A 28 -1.18 -8.87 -10.46
C GLY A 28 -0.33 -7.97 -9.56
N ARG A 29 0.72 -8.40 -8.85
CA ARG A 29 1.68 -7.52 -8.17
C ARG A 29 3.06 -7.67 -8.79
N LEU A 30 3.75 -6.56 -9.06
CA LEU A 30 5.15 -6.61 -9.48
C LEU A 30 6.03 -6.94 -8.27
N ILE A 31 6.89 -7.94 -8.46
CA ILE A 31 7.87 -8.40 -7.48
C ILE A 31 9.26 -8.35 -8.08
N ASN A 32 10.26 -8.14 -7.23
CA ASN A 32 11.68 -8.14 -7.56
C ASN A 32 12.49 -8.70 -6.38
N MET A 33 13.76 -9.03 -6.64
CA MET A 33 14.65 -9.64 -5.64
C MET A 33 15.33 -8.62 -4.72
N THR A 34 15.18 -7.32 -5.01
CA THR A 34 15.72 -6.21 -4.21
C THR A 34 14.73 -5.71 -3.14
N ASN A 35 13.49 -6.20 -3.17
CA ASN A 35 12.38 -5.73 -2.35
C ASN A 35 12.12 -4.21 -2.55
N ASP A 36 12.34 -3.70 -3.75
CA ASP A 36 12.00 -2.32 -4.11
C ASP A 36 10.53 -2.22 -4.53
N LEU A 37 9.78 -1.39 -3.82
CA LEU A 37 8.36 -1.17 -4.11
C LEU A 37 8.12 -0.10 -5.19
N LYS A 38 9.13 0.70 -5.56
CA LYS A 38 8.95 1.83 -6.49
C LYS A 38 8.31 1.43 -7.84
N PRO A 39 8.77 0.35 -8.53
CA PRO A 39 8.19 -0.01 -9.83
C PRO A 39 6.71 -0.41 -9.69
N GLU A 40 6.34 -1.09 -8.60
CA GLU A 40 4.94 -1.44 -8.32
C GLU A 40 4.09 -0.19 -8.07
N ILE A 41 4.59 0.80 -7.32
CA ILE A 41 3.85 2.08 -7.13
C ILE A 41 3.64 2.77 -8.48
N ILE A 42 4.65 2.82 -9.35
CA ILE A 42 4.52 3.40 -10.69
C ILE A 42 3.44 2.65 -11.50
N ARG A 43 3.42 1.32 -11.43
CA ARG A 43 2.42 0.47 -12.08
C ARG A 43 1.00 0.77 -11.58
N ARG A 44 0.82 0.90 -10.27
CA ARG A 44 -0.47 1.27 -9.66
C ARG A 44 -0.97 2.63 -10.07
N LYS A 45 -0.08 3.62 -10.16
CA LYS A 45 -0.44 4.96 -10.64
C LYS A 45 -0.99 4.90 -12.06
N ARG A 46 -0.34 4.14 -12.95
CA ARG A 46 -0.83 3.93 -14.33
C ARG A 46 -2.16 3.19 -14.35
N ALA A 47 -2.32 2.15 -13.54
CA ALA A 47 -3.57 1.40 -13.42
C ALA A 47 -4.74 2.27 -12.94
N ALA A 48 -4.49 3.14 -11.94
CA ALA A 48 -5.49 4.08 -11.43
C ALA A 48 -5.94 5.08 -12.50
N TRP A 49 -4.99 5.63 -13.28
CA TRP A 49 -5.33 6.50 -14.41
C TRP A 49 -6.11 5.77 -15.50
N ALA A 50 -5.72 4.54 -15.83
CA ALA A 50 -6.46 3.73 -16.79
C ALA A 50 -7.90 3.47 -16.32
N ALA A 51 -8.07 3.08 -15.05
CA ALA A 51 -9.39 2.87 -14.44
C ALA A 51 -10.24 4.14 -14.40
N TYR A 52 -9.63 5.30 -14.16
CA TYR A 52 -10.36 6.57 -14.23
C TYR A 52 -10.79 6.89 -15.67
N ASN A 53 -9.91 6.68 -16.65
CA ASN A 53 -10.22 6.97 -18.05
C ASN A 53 -11.40 6.15 -18.57
N THR A 54 -11.59 4.91 -18.09
CA THR A 54 -12.74 4.09 -18.48
C THR A 54 -14.06 4.64 -17.94
N ILE A 55 -14.08 5.25 -16.75
CA ILE A 55 -15.30 5.81 -16.15
C ILE A 55 -15.50 7.30 -16.42
N LYS A 56 -14.50 7.96 -17.02
CA LYS A 56 -14.47 9.42 -17.23
C LYS A 56 -15.74 9.97 -17.90
N PRO A 57 -16.30 9.36 -18.96
CA PRO A 57 -17.54 9.86 -19.59
C PRO A 57 -18.73 9.86 -18.61
N ALA A 58 -18.94 8.76 -17.89
CA ALA A 58 -20.01 8.66 -16.90
C ALA A 58 -19.82 9.66 -15.75
N VAL A 59 -18.58 9.80 -15.27
CA VAL A 59 -18.22 10.76 -14.21
C VAL A 59 -18.53 12.20 -14.60
N SER A 60 -18.38 12.58 -15.88
CA SER A 60 -18.72 13.92 -16.36
C SER A 60 -20.21 14.21 -16.44
N GLU A 61 -21.04 13.19 -16.63
CA GLU A 61 -22.49 13.32 -16.73
C GLU A 61 -23.17 13.31 -15.34
N ILE A 62 -22.57 12.63 -14.36
CA ILE A 62 -23.11 12.53 -13.01
C ILE A 62 -22.98 13.87 -12.28
N LYS A 63 -24.12 14.55 -12.10
CA LYS A 63 -24.22 15.79 -11.30
C LYS A 63 -24.13 15.54 -9.79
N ASN A 64 -24.60 14.37 -9.33
CA ASN A 64 -24.59 14.03 -7.91
C ASN A 64 -23.16 13.71 -7.44
N GLN A 65 -22.61 14.58 -6.60
CA GLN A 65 -21.25 14.44 -6.06
C GLN A 65 -21.03 13.10 -5.34
N LYS A 66 -22.02 12.61 -4.59
CA LYS A 66 -21.92 11.36 -3.82
C LYS A 66 -21.80 10.16 -4.75
N LEU A 67 -22.67 10.08 -5.75
CA LEU A 67 -22.66 8.98 -6.73
C LEU A 67 -21.35 8.96 -7.54
N ARG A 68 -20.84 10.15 -7.90
CA ARG A 68 -19.55 10.28 -8.57
C ARG A 68 -18.39 9.81 -7.70
N ALA A 69 -18.41 10.15 -6.40
CA ALA A 69 -17.43 9.68 -5.43
C ALA A 69 -17.50 8.16 -5.24
N GLU A 70 -18.70 7.58 -5.16
CA GLU A 70 -18.90 6.13 -5.06
C GLU A 70 -18.34 5.38 -6.27
N LEU A 71 -18.58 5.89 -7.49
CA LEU A 71 -18.01 5.33 -8.71
C LEU A 71 -16.48 5.41 -8.72
N PHE A 72 -15.91 6.51 -8.26
CA PHE A 72 -14.46 6.64 -8.11
C PHE A 72 -13.92 5.65 -7.06
N ASN A 73 -14.56 5.56 -5.90
CA ASN A 73 -14.15 4.69 -4.80
C ASN A 73 -14.24 3.21 -5.14
N SER A 74 -15.15 2.80 -6.03
CA SER A 74 -15.30 1.40 -6.45
C SER A 74 -14.35 0.99 -7.58
N THR A 75 -13.75 1.94 -8.30
CA THR A 75 -12.94 1.66 -9.49
C THR A 75 -11.49 2.12 -9.35
N VAL A 76 -11.26 3.40 -9.06
CA VAL A 76 -9.93 4.02 -9.05
C VAL A 76 -9.17 3.67 -7.77
N ILE A 77 -9.82 3.74 -6.60
CA ILE A 77 -9.16 3.43 -5.33
C ILE A 77 -8.66 1.97 -5.28
N PRO A 78 -9.45 0.95 -5.66
CA PRO A 78 -8.96 -0.42 -5.73
C PRO A 78 -7.82 -0.60 -6.74
N ALA A 79 -7.89 0.05 -7.92
CA ALA A 79 -6.82 -0.01 -8.91
C ALA A 79 -5.51 0.60 -8.38
N LEU A 80 -5.61 1.72 -7.66
CA LEU A 80 -4.46 2.41 -7.05
C LEU A 80 -3.88 1.65 -5.86
N CYS A 81 -4.71 1.00 -5.04
CA CYS A 81 -4.30 0.40 -3.76
C CYS A 81 -4.25 -1.13 -3.78
N TYR A 82 -4.36 -1.77 -4.94
CA TYR A 82 -4.27 -3.22 -5.05
C TYR A 82 -2.94 -3.76 -4.52
N GLY A 83 -3.00 -4.74 -3.62
CA GLY A 83 -1.82 -5.32 -2.97
C GLY A 83 -1.23 -4.46 -1.84
N SER A 84 -1.90 -3.36 -1.46
CA SER A 84 -1.46 -2.46 -0.39
C SER A 84 -1.30 -3.13 0.97
N GLU A 85 -1.94 -4.28 1.19
CA GLU A 85 -1.79 -5.10 2.38
C GLU A 85 -0.34 -5.52 2.64
N THR A 86 0.45 -5.60 1.57
CA THR A 86 1.82 -6.13 1.58
C THR A 86 2.90 -5.06 1.46
N TRP A 87 2.52 -3.80 1.30
CA TRP A 87 3.45 -2.71 1.01
C TRP A 87 4.19 -2.20 2.24
N THR A 88 5.48 -1.92 2.10
CA THR A 88 6.25 -1.12 3.05
C THR A 88 6.44 0.28 2.48
N LEU A 89 5.44 1.14 2.66
CA LEU A 89 5.45 2.49 2.10
C LEU A 89 6.48 3.37 2.81
N THR A 90 7.31 4.05 2.00
CA THR A 90 8.12 5.19 2.45
C THR A 90 7.32 6.49 2.32
N LYS A 91 7.75 7.56 2.99
CA LYS A 91 7.13 8.89 2.84
C LYS A 91 7.07 9.38 1.39
N ALA A 92 8.11 9.10 0.60
CA ALA A 92 8.11 9.42 -0.82
C ALA A 92 7.02 8.65 -1.59
N MET A 93 6.82 7.36 -1.28
CA MET A 93 5.77 6.55 -1.91
C MET A 93 4.37 6.99 -1.46
N GLU A 94 4.18 7.32 -0.18
CA GLU A 94 2.93 7.91 0.32
C GLU A 94 2.59 9.21 -0.43
N ALA A 95 3.59 10.09 -0.63
CA ALA A 95 3.42 11.31 -1.41
C ALA A 95 3.08 11.01 -2.87
N GLN A 96 3.67 9.98 -3.49
CA GLN A 96 3.33 9.57 -4.85
C GLN A 96 1.88 9.08 -4.97
N LEU A 97 1.36 8.34 -3.99
CA LEU A 97 -0.05 7.92 -3.97
C LEU A 97 -0.98 9.14 -3.84
N LYS A 98 -0.71 10.02 -2.85
CA LYS A 98 -1.49 11.25 -2.62
C LYS A 98 -1.51 12.18 -3.84
N THR A 99 -0.35 12.43 -4.44
CA THR A 99 -0.24 13.29 -5.63
C THR A 99 -0.97 12.70 -6.83
N THR A 100 -0.94 11.37 -7.00
CA THR A 100 -1.68 10.68 -8.06
C THR A 100 -3.18 10.81 -7.85
N GLN A 101 -3.68 10.48 -6.66
CA GLN A 101 -5.09 10.64 -6.31
C GLN A 101 -5.57 12.07 -6.51
N ALA A 102 -4.86 13.06 -5.96
CA ALA A 102 -5.21 14.47 -6.13
C ALA A 102 -5.24 14.89 -7.61
N SER A 103 -4.38 14.31 -8.44
CA SER A 103 -4.39 14.60 -9.88
C SER A 103 -5.60 14.06 -10.60
N ILE A 104 -6.05 12.85 -10.24
CA ILE A 104 -7.26 12.26 -10.82
C ILE A 104 -8.51 12.98 -10.29
N GLU A 105 -8.54 13.32 -8.99
CA GLU A 105 -9.63 14.09 -8.36
C GLU A 105 -9.83 15.45 -9.02
N ARG A 106 -8.74 16.17 -9.34
CA ARG A 106 -8.82 17.43 -10.10
C ARG A 106 -9.53 17.27 -11.43
N HIS A 107 -9.18 16.23 -12.18
CA HIS A 107 -9.87 15.92 -13.43
C HIS A 107 -11.35 15.62 -13.20
N MET A 108 -11.68 14.86 -12.16
CA MET A 108 -13.05 14.52 -11.80
C MET A 108 -13.90 15.76 -11.47
N VAL A 109 -13.33 16.74 -10.77
CA VAL A 109 -14.05 17.98 -10.41
C VAL A 109 -13.98 19.07 -11.48
N GLY A 110 -13.32 18.82 -12.61
CA GLY A 110 -13.23 19.78 -13.72
C GLY A 110 -12.19 20.90 -13.52
N TYR A 111 -11.18 20.68 -12.68
CA TYR A 111 -10.09 21.63 -12.47
C TYR A 111 -8.81 21.20 -13.18
N THR A 112 -8.13 22.16 -13.82
CA THR A 112 -6.75 21.99 -14.23
C THR A 112 -5.81 22.44 -13.12
N LEU A 113 -4.57 21.93 -13.11
CA LEU A 113 -3.57 22.36 -12.13
C LEU A 113 -3.27 23.86 -12.25
N ARG A 114 -3.29 24.41 -13.47
CA ARG A 114 -3.12 25.85 -13.71
C ARG A 114 -4.23 26.65 -13.06
N ARG A 115 -5.49 26.28 -13.30
CA ARG A 115 -6.66 26.94 -12.73
C ARG A 115 -6.61 26.92 -11.20
N GLN A 116 -6.35 25.76 -10.61
CA GLN A 116 -6.21 25.63 -9.16
C GLN A 116 -5.17 26.60 -8.59
N ARG A 117 -4.00 26.71 -9.22
CA ARG A 117 -2.92 27.60 -8.76
C ARG A 117 -3.26 29.08 -8.93
N CYS A 118 -3.85 29.46 -10.07
CA CYS A 118 -4.25 30.84 -10.33
C CYS A 118 -5.32 31.33 -9.34
N GLU A 119 -6.23 30.44 -8.94
CA GLU A 119 -7.27 30.73 -7.95
C GLU A 119 -6.78 30.55 -6.49
N GLY A 120 -5.51 30.21 -6.27
CA GLY A 120 -4.93 30.05 -4.92
C GLY A 120 -5.48 28.87 -4.12
N LEU A 121 -6.10 27.88 -4.78
CA LEU A 121 -6.79 26.78 -4.13
C LEU A 121 -5.82 25.69 -3.64
N HIS A 122 -6.00 25.24 -2.40
CA HIS A 122 -5.29 24.12 -1.82
C HIS A 122 -5.89 22.76 -2.26
N ASN A 123 -5.15 21.67 -2.03
CA ASN A 123 -5.66 20.33 -2.32
C ASN A 123 -6.91 19.98 -1.48
N SER A 124 -7.03 20.55 -0.27
CA SER A 124 -8.23 20.45 0.58
C SER A 124 -9.48 20.99 -0.12
N ASP A 125 -9.33 22.07 -0.89
CA ASP A 125 -10.44 22.74 -1.56
C ASP A 125 -10.95 21.93 -2.75
N ILE A 126 -10.05 21.13 -3.37
CA ILE A 126 -10.42 20.12 -4.37
C ILE A 126 -11.00 18.86 -3.71
N ARG A 127 -10.51 18.51 -2.53
CA ARG A 127 -10.96 17.34 -1.78
C ARG A 127 -12.42 17.48 -1.33
N SER A 128 -12.80 18.67 -0.85
CA SER A 128 -14.14 19.00 -0.36
C SER A 128 -15.27 18.62 -1.35
N PRO A 129 -15.24 19.04 -2.64
CA PRO A 129 -16.26 18.66 -3.62
C PRO A 129 -16.10 17.24 -4.17
N SER A 130 -14.94 16.59 -3.98
CA SER A 130 -14.70 15.22 -4.47
C SER A 130 -15.34 14.16 -3.58
N LYS A 131 -15.31 14.33 -2.24
CA LYS A 131 -15.80 13.38 -1.22
C LYS A 131 -15.27 11.93 -1.37
N VAL A 132 -14.13 11.77 -2.03
CA VAL A 132 -13.50 10.47 -2.31
C VAL A 132 -12.74 9.96 -1.09
N THR A 133 -12.71 8.64 -0.89
CA THR A 133 -11.94 7.98 0.18
C THR A 133 -10.44 8.20 -0.01
N ASP A 134 -9.70 8.48 1.07
CA ASP A 134 -8.24 8.65 0.97
C ASP A 134 -7.56 7.32 0.61
N ALA A 135 -6.73 7.33 -0.44
CA ALA A 135 -6.06 6.12 -0.92
C ALA A 135 -5.05 5.59 0.11
N LEU A 136 -4.38 6.48 0.84
CA LEU A 136 -3.44 6.08 1.87
C LEU A 136 -4.17 5.52 3.09
N GLU A 137 -5.30 6.10 3.47
CA GLU A 137 -6.20 5.53 4.48
C GLU A 137 -6.68 4.14 4.06
N TYR A 138 -7.18 3.98 2.83
CA TYR A 138 -7.60 2.69 2.29
C TYR A 138 -6.46 1.66 2.34
N ALA A 139 -5.27 2.05 1.92
CA ALA A 139 -4.09 1.18 1.92
C ALA A 139 -3.68 0.75 3.34
N ASN A 140 -3.68 1.69 4.29
CA ASN A 140 -3.34 1.42 5.68
C ASN A 140 -4.41 0.53 6.34
N HIS A 141 -5.68 0.79 6.09
CA HIS A 141 -6.78 -0.02 6.57
C HIS A 141 -6.71 -1.45 6.02
N SER A 142 -6.40 -1.60 4.73
CA SER A 142 -6.26 -2.92 4.09
C SER A 142 -5.11 -3.71 4.71
N LYS A 143 -3.94 -3.08 4.91
CA LYS A 143 -2.82 -3.67 5.64
C LYS A 143 -3.19 -4.04 7.08
N HIS A 144 -3.85 -3.15 7.79
CA HIS A 144 -4.28 -3.39 9.17
C HIS A 144 -5.21 -4.61 9.25
N ARG A 145 -6.24 -4.68 8.40
CA ARG A 145 -7.15 -5.83 8.31
C ARG A 145 -6.40 -7.13 8.01
N TRP A 146 -5.48 -7.09 7.04
CA TRP A 146 -4.67 -8.25 6.66
C TRP A 146 -3.76 -8.72 7.78
N ALA A 147 -3.06 -7.81 8.46
CA ALA A 147 -2.19 -8.16 9.57
C ALA A 147 -2.95 -8.88 10.69
N GLY A 148 -4.13 -8.37 11.07
CA GLY A 148 -5.01 -9.05 12.01
C GLY A 148 -5.46 -10.43 11.53
N HIS A 149 -5.83 -10.55 10.25
CA HIS A 149 -6.22 -11.83 9.66
C HIS A 149 -5.10 -12.86 9.74
N VAL A 150 -3.86 -12.49 9.39
CA VAL A 150 -2.72 -13.42 9.38
C VAL A 150 -2.35 -13.87 10.79
N MET A 151 -2.32 -12.98 11.78
CA MET A 151 -1.96 -13.35 13.16
C MET A 151 -2.93 -14.34 13.80
N ARG A 152 -4.22 -14.22 13.47
CA ARG A 152 -5.28 -15.11 13.97
C ARG A 152 -5.46 -16.40 13.15
N ARG A 153 -4.70 -16.57 12.06
CA ARG A 153 -4.80 -17.76 11.22
C ARG A 153 -4.07 -18.94 11.87
N ASN A 154 -4.71 -20.11 11.88
CA ASN A 154 -4.18 -21.34 12.48
C ASN A 154 -4.11 -22.51 11.48
N ASP A 155 -4.04 -22.22 10.18
CA ASP A 155 -4.07 -23.21 9.10
C ASP A 155 -2.69 -23.76 8.68
N GLY A 156 -1.65 -23.53 9.49
CA GLY A 156 -0.28 -24.01 9.23
C GLY A 156 0.42 -23.42 8.00
N ARG A 157 -0.24 -22.52 7.25
CA ARG A 157 0.35 -21.90 6.06
C ARG A 157 1.51 -20.98 6.42
N TRP A 158 2.51 -20.96 5.55
CA TRP A 158 3.79 -20.27 5.79
C TRP A 158 3.69 -18.76 5.99
N SER A 159 2.59 -18.10 5.61
CA SER A 159 2.44 -16.64 5.79
C SER A 159 2.66 -16.19 7.24
N LYS A 160 2.11 -16.92 8.21
CA LYS A 160 2.28 -16.60 9.64
C LYS A 160 3.71 -16.92 10.10
N ALA A 161 4.20 -18.11 9.75
CA ALA A 161 5.56 -18.55 10.06
C ALA A 161 6.62 -17.57 9.54
N VAL A 162 6.49 -17.08 8.30
CA VAL A 162 7.43 -16.12 7.70
C VAL A 162 7.41 -14.75 8.40
N ILE A 163 6.24 -14.30 8.89
CA ILE A 163 6.13 -13.03 9.62
C ILE A 163 6.73 -13.15 11.02
N GLU A 164 6.50 -14.27 11.70
CA GLU A 164 6.99 -14.54 13.05
C GLU A 164 8.48 -14.94 13.06
N TRP A 165 9.00 -15.41 11.92
CA TRP A 165 10.38 -15.87 11.81
C TRP A 165 11.38 -14.71 11.98
N TYR A 166 12.29 -14.89 12.93
CA TYR A 166 13.36 -13.95 13.22
C TYR A 166 14.73 -14.65 13.16
N PRO A 167 15.63 -14.28 12.23
CA PRO A 167 16.94 -14.90 12.12
C PRO A 167 17.84 -14.48 13.29
N ARG A 168 18.00 -15.38 14.28
CA ARG A 168 18.78 -15.12 15.51
C ARG A 168 20.29 -14.96 15.28
N GLN A 169 20.82 -15.62 14.24
CA GLN A 169 22.27 -15.67 13.97
C GLN A 169 22.78 -14.49 13.12
N LYS A 170 21.88 -13.68 12.53
CA LYS A 170 22.27 -12.54 11.67
C LYS A 170 21.76 -11.24 12.25
N LYS A 171 22.64 -10.25 12.34
CA LYS A 171 22.28 -8.87 12.71
C LYS A 171 21.94 -8.06 11.47
N ARG A 172 21.08 -7.05 11.64
CA ARG A 172 20.80 -6.08 10.57
C ARG A 172 22.04 -5.20 10.36
N PRO A 173 22.31 -4.75 9.12
CA PRO A 173 23.38 -3.78 8.89
C PRO A 173 23.13 -2.52 9.72
N LEU A 174 24.23 -1.93 10.19
CA LEU A 174 24.22 -0.69 10.97
C LEU A 174 23.65 0.48 10.15
N ARG A 175 23.21 1.53 10.85
CA ARG A 175 22.61 2.77 10.31
C ARG A 175 21.14 2.64 9.92
N ARG A 176 20.81 2.70 8.62
CA ARG A 176 19.44 2.85 8.10
C ARG A 176 19.03 1.62 7.30
N PRO A 177 18.80 0.47 7.96
CA PRO A 177 18.33 -0.71 7.25
C PRO A 177 16.90 -0.47 6.74
N PRO A 178 16.52 -1.03 5.57
CA PRO A 178 15.16 -0.85 5.01
C PRO A 178 14.05 -1.33 5.93
N THR A 179 13.00 -0.54 6.14
CA THR A 179 11.86 -0.88 7.01
C THR A 179 11.19 -2.18 6.56
N ARG A 180 11.00 -3.13 7.48
CA ARG A 180 10.25 -4.37 7.21
C ARG A 180 8.74 -4.11 7.26
N TRP A 181 7.98 -5.05 6.71
CA TRP A 181 6.52 -4.99 6.79
C TRP A 181 6.02 -4.99 8.24
N SER A 182 6.56 -5.87 9.09
CA SER A 182 6.26 -5.89 10.52
C SER A 182 6.68 -4.59 11.23
N ASP A 183 7.86 -4.03 10.93
CA ASP A 183 8.33 -2.76 11.51
C ASP A 183 7.31 -1.63 11.25
N SER A 184 6.69 -1.59 10.06
CA SER A 184 5.67 -0.59 9.73
C SER A 184 4.39 -0.70 10.59
N LEU A 185 4.07 -1.90 11.07
CA LEU A 185 2.97 -2.14 12.00
C LEU A 185 3.40 -1.84 13.43
N SER A 186 4.63 -2.22 13.81
CA SER A 186 5.21 -1.94 15.13
C SER A 186 5.25 -0.44 15.43
N ILE A 187 5.63 0.40 14.45
CA ILE A 187 5.66 1.86 14.59
C ILE A 187 4.27 2.45 14.90
N ARG A 188 3.20 1.87 14.34
CA ARG A 188 1.83 2.38 14.51
C ARG A 188 1.11 1.82 15.72
N TYR A 189 1.20 0.50 15.91
CA TYR A 189 0.23 -0.24 16.73
C TYR A 189 0.81 -0.83 18.02
N ASN A 190 2.13 -0.76 18.21
CA ASN A 190 2.72 -1.14 19.50
C ASN A 190 2.27 -0.18 20.59
N ILE A 191 1.99 -0.73 21.78
CA ILE A 191 1.87 0.07 23.00
C ILE A 191 3.29 0.23 23.54
N VAL A 192 3.71 1.48 23.74
CA VAL A 192 5.05 1.83 24.21
C VAL A 192 4.98 2.65 25.50
N ASP A 193 6.00 2.56 26.34
CA ASP A 193 6.16 3.44 27.50
C ASP A 193 6.76 4.81 27.09
N ASP A 194 6.91 5.72 28.06
CA ASP A 194 7.51 7.05 27.86
C ASP A 194 8.96 7.00 27.34
N ARG A 195 9.62 5.84 27.47
CA ARG A 195 10.98 5.59 26.99
C ARG A 195 11.00 4.84 25.65
N MET A 196 9.87 4.76 24.96
CA MET A 196 9.69 4.07 23.67
C MET A 196 9.96 2.56 23.73
N ARG A 197 9.91 1.94 24.91
CA ARG A 197 10.02 0.49 25.06
C ARG A 197 8.66 -0.15 24.77
N CYS A 198 8.68 -1.20 23.95
CA CYS A 198 7.47 -1.94 23.58
C CYS A 198 6.91 -2.70 24.79
N LEU A 199 5.76 -2.25 25.30
CA LEU A 199 4.99 -2.92 26.35
C LEU A 199 4.13 -4.05 25.76
N VAL A 200 3.43 -3.77 24.66
CA VAL A 200 2.61 -4.76 23.95
C VAL A 200 2.87 -4.65 22.45
N HIS A 201 3.33 -5.76 21.87
CA HIS A 201 3.60 -5.84 20.44
C HIS A 201 2.29 -5.94 19.64
N TRP A 202 2.25 -5.33 18.45
CA TRP A 202 1.06 -5.31 17.60
C TRP A 202 0.53 -6.72 17.28
N SER A 203 1.41 -7.72 17.17
CA SER A 203 1.01 -9.11 16.87
C SER A 203 0.21 -9.74 18.01
N THR A 204 0.47 -9.34 19.26
CA THR A 204 -0.30 -9.78 20.44
C THR A 204 -1.68 -9.15 20.42
N ARG A 205 -1.76 -7.83 20.17
CA ARG A 205 -3.04 -7.09 20.02
C ARG A 205 -3.89 -7.67 18.89
N ALA A 206 -3.23 -8.04 17.79
CA ALA A 206 -3.86 -8.63 16.62
C ALA A 206 -4.56 -9.98 16.90
N GLN A 207 -4.23 -10.68 18.00
CA GLN A 207 -4.91 -11.94 18.35
C GLN A 207 -6.39 -11.74 18.67
N THR A 208 -6.74 -10.59 19.29
CA THR A 208 -8.12 -10.29 19.67
C THR A 208 -8.75 -9.37 18.63
N ARG A 209 -9.84 -9.80 17.99
CA ARG A 209 -10.51 -9.00 16.94
C ARG A 209 -11.01 -7.64 17.45
N HIS A 210 -11.49 -7.59 18.70
CA HIS A 210 -11.99 -6.36 19.32
C HIS A 210 -10.85 -5.34 19.52
N ASP A 211 -9.77 -5.71 20.22
CA ASP A 211 -8.61 -4.83 20.46
C ASP A 211 -7.96 -4.40 19.14
N TRP A 212 -7.79 -5.34 18.19
CA TRP A 212 -7.23 -5.01 16.89
C TRP A 212 -8.06 -3.97 16.14
N LYS A 213 -9.39 -4.12 16.08
CA LYS A 213 -10.26 -3.11 15.46
C LYS A 213 -10.18 -1.77 16.19
N GLY A 214 -10.17 -1.78 17.52
CA GLY A 214 -10.13 -0.57 18.34
C GLY A 214 -8.84 0.22 18.23
N CYS A 215 -7.73 -0.42 17.84
CA CYS A 215 -6.43 0.26 17.70
C CYS A 215 -6.20 0.94 16.34
N TYR A 216 -7.13 0.82 15.40
CA TYR A 216 -7.00 1.46 14.10
C TYR A 216 -7.34 2.95 14.19
N ASP A 217 -6.34 3.80 14.00
CA ASP A 217 -6.50 5.24 13.86
C ASP A 217 -6.09 5.69 12.43
N PRO A 218 -7.02 6.22 11.61
CA PRO A 218 -6.72 6.79 10.29
C PRO A 218 -5.74 7.97 10.33
N GLN A 219 -5.75 8.76 11.41
CA GLN A 219 -4.99 10.01 11.55
C GLN A 219 -3.56 9.77 12.05
N GLN A 220 -3.29 8.59 12.61
CA GLN A 220 -1.96 8.21 13.09
C GLN A 220 -1.00 8.01 11.91
N SER A 221 -0.24 9.06 11.58
CA SER A 221 0.83 9.00 10.57
C SER A 221 1.91 7.99 10.98
N ASN A 222 2.47 7.28 10.00
CA ASN A 222 3.79 6.64 10.15
C ASN A 222 4.77 7.75 10.61
N ARG A 223 5.23 7.73 11.87
CA ARG A 223 6.30 8.63 12.32
C ARG A 223 7.60 8.29 11.61
#